data_AF-A0A317UGV9-F1
#
_entry.id   AF-A0A317UGV9-F1
#
_cell.length_a   1.000
_cell.length_b   1.000
_cell.length_c   1.000
_cell.angle_alpha   90.00
_cell.angle_beta   90.00
_cell.angle_gamma   90.00
#
_symmetry.space_group_name_H-M   'P 1'
#
loop_
_entity.id
_entity.type
_entity.pdbx_description
1 polymer ?
#
loop_
_entity_poly.entity_id
_entity_poly.type
_entity_poly.pdbx_seq_one_letter_code
_entity_poly.pdbx_strand_id
1 'polypeptide(L)'
;MAIRKEKEEICGRLSTRVVYITEDGKRFCQESEAFLHGEYLKWQQTARKMGVKCIDGGYYCKNEQALAAVVIMISYKTGRYDWKQKKFVKYDNYQNYRFSGPDWYFFEHDAGKPYPYGYSIKSLTQKKQEFAEWLKKYEEKA
;
A
#
# COMPACT_ATOMS: atom_id res chain seq x y z
N MET A 1 -19.34 4.74 3.09
CA MET A 1 -18.29 4.27 4.00
C MET A 1 -18.77 4.54 5.40
N ALA A 2 -19.24 3.50 6.07
CA ALA A 2 -19.71 3.61 7.44
C ALA A 2 -18.57 3.21 8.39
N ILE A 3 -17.94 4.19 9.05
CA ILE A 3 -17.11 3.92 10.23
C ILE A 3 -18.04 3.94 11.43
N ARG A 4 -18.13 2.83 12.16
CA ARG A 4 -18.88 2.79 13.42
C ARG A 4 -17.97 3.19 14.57
N LYS A 5 -18.46 4.08 15.43
CA LYS A 5 -17.75 4.54 16.62
C LYS A 5 -18.38 3.89 17.84
N GLU A 6 -17.59 3.14 18.59
CA GLU A 6 -18.05 2.41 19.78
C GLU A 6 -17.21 2.79 21.00
N LYS A 7 -17.82 2.73 22.19
CA LYS A 7 -17.09 2.78 23.46
C LYS A 7 -16.92 1.35 23.94
N GLU A 8 -15.68 0.96 24.19
CA GLU A 8 -15.31 -0.37 24.68
C GLU A 8 -14.73 -0.24 26.09
N GLU A 9 -15.21 -1.08 27.01
CA GLU A 9 -14.66 -1.17 28.37
C GLU A 9 -13.33 -1.92 28.35
N ILE A 10 -12.32 -1.38 29.03
CA ILE A 10 -11.03 -2.06 29.19
C ILE A 10 -11.11 -2.91 30.47
N CYS A 11 -11.15 -4.24 30.33
CA CYS A 11 -11.17 -5.15 31.46
C CYS A 11 -9.99 -4.86 32.42
N GLY A 12 -10.30 -4.61 33.70
CA GLY A 12 -9.32 -4.31 34.74
C GLY A 12 -9.13 -2.82 35.08
N ARG A 13 -9.78 -1.89 34.36
CA ARG A 13 -9.89 -0.47 34.76
C ARG A 13 -11.33 0.01 34.54
N LEU A 14 -11.84 0.89 35.41
CA LEU A 14 -13.05 1.68 35.19
C LEU A 14 -12.82 2.73 34.07
N SER A 15 -12.32 2.30 32.90
CA SER A 15 -11.99 3.18 31.78
C SER A 15 -12.55 2.63 30.48
N THR A 16 -13.33 3.44 29.79
CA THR A 16 -13.79 3.19 28.43
C THR A 16 -12.82 3.79 27.43
N ARG A 17 -12.47 3.06 26.36
CA ARG A 17 -11.80 3.61 25.18
C ARG A 17 -12.79 3.74 24.02
N VAL A 18 -12.54 4.72 23.16
CA VAL A 18 -13.26 4.83 21.89
C VAL A 18 -12.54 3.99 20.84
N VAL A 19 -13.28 3.16 20.12
CA VAL A 19 -12.79 2.38 18.98
C VAL A 19 -13.60 2.70 17.73
N TYR A 20 -12.92 2.66 16.59
CA TYR A 20 -13.48 2.92 15.27
C TYR A 20 -13.44 1.62 14.46
N ILE A 21 -14.60 1.17 14.00
CA ILE A 21 -14.77 -0.11 13.33
C ILE A 21 -15.12 0.13 11.86
N THR A 22 -14.33 -0.45 10.96
CA THR A 22 -14.52 -0.36 9.51
C THR A 22 -15.46 -1.44 8.98
N GLU A 23 -15.87 -1.33 7.72
CA GLU A 23 -16.84 -2.23 7.09
C GLU A 23 -16.40 -3.72 7.07
N ASP A 24 -15.09 -3.98 7.04
CA ASP A 24 -14.50 -5.33 7.16
C ASP A 24 -14.34 -5.81 8.60
N GLY A 25 -14.86 -5.07 9.59
CA GLY A 25 -14.83 -5.43 11.00
C GLY A 25 -13.51 -5.12 11.73
N LYS A 26 -12.51 -4.56 11.05
CA LYS A 26 -11.27 -4.13 11.71
C LYS A 26 -11.51 -2.98 12.65
N ARG A 27 -10.74 -2.95 13.74
CA ARG A 27 -10.86 -1.99 14.83
C ARG A 27 -9.61 -1.11 14.91
N PHE A 28 -9.82 0.18 15.11
CA PHE A 28 -8.76 1.18 15.21
C PHE A 28 -8.96 2.07 16.43
N CYS A 29 -7.86 2.57 16.99
CA CYS A 29 -7.91 3.49 18.13
C CYS A 29 -8.08 4.95 17.69
N GLN A 30 -7.83 5.25 16.41
CA GLN A 30 -7.97 6.59 15.85
C GLN A 30 -8.91 6.59 14.63
N GLU A 31 -9.76 7.61 14.54
CA GLU A 31 -10.71 7.78 13.44
C GLU A 31 -9.99 7.96 12.10
N SER A 32 -8.89 8.71 12.10
CA SER A 32 -8.09 8.96 10.90
C SER A 32 -7.47 7.70 10.33
N GLU A 33 -7.06 6.75 11.18
CA GLU A 33 -6.51 5.47 10.76
C GLU A 33 -7.61 4.58 10.16
N ALA A 34 -8.77 4.49 10.82
CA ALA A 34 -9.95 3.82 10.30
C ALA A 34 -10.39 4.39 8.94
N PHE A 35 -10.29 5.72 8.78
CA PHE A 35 -10.56 6.39 7.53
C PHE A 35 -9.62 5.93 6.40
N LEU A 36 -8.30 5.91 6.64
CA LEU A 36 -7.35 5.44 5.62
C LEU A 36 -7.60 3.98 5.25
N HIS A 37 -7.90 3.12 6.23
CA HIS A 37 -8.22 1.72 5.95
C HIS A 37 -9.51 1.57 5.13
N GLY A 38 -10.54 2.37 5.43
CA GLY A 38 -11.77 2.39 4.64
C GLY A 38 -11.55 2.84 3.19
N GLU A 39 -10.74 3.88 2.97
CA GLU A 39 -10.34 4.31 1.62
C GLU A 39 -9.51 3.25 0.89
N TYR A 40 -8.60 2.56 1.59
CA TYR A 40 -7.86 1.43 1.05
C TYR A 40 -8.81 0.34 0.53
N LEU A 41 -9.84 -0.05 1.30
CA LEU A 41 -10.81 -1.06 0.87
C LEU A 41 -11.59 -0.62 -0.38
N LYS A 42 -11.99 0.65 -0.49
CA LYS A 42 -12.64 1.18 -1.69
C LYS A 42 -11.74 1.06 -2.90
N TRP A 43 -10.50 1.53 -2.80
CA TRP A 43 -9.55 1.48 -3.91
C TRP A 43 -9.15 0.04 -4.26
N GLN A 44 -9.12 -0.86 -3.29
CA GLN A 44 -8.95 -2.29 -3.54
C GLN A 44 -10.10 -2.86 -4.37
N GLN A 45 -11.35 -2.51 -4.05
CA GLN A 45 -12.51 -2.91 -4.85
C GLN A 45 -12.48 -2.28 -6.25
N THR A 46 -12.12 -1.00 -6.35
CA THR A 46 -11.96 -0.30 -7.64
C THR A 46 -10.91 -0.97 -8.52
N ALA A 47 -9.73 -1.26 -7.98
CA ALA A 47 -8.67 -1.97 -8.71
C ALA A 47 -9.13 -3.36 -9.18
N ARG A 48 -9.84 -4.11 -8.33
CA ARG A 48 -10.45 -5.40 -8.72
C ARG A 48 -11.45 -5.26 -9.87
N LYS A 49 -12.33 -4.25 -9.84
CA LYS A 49 -13.29 -3.96 -10.92
C LYS A 49 -12.58 -3.58 -12.24
N MET A 50 -11.41 -2.96 -12.15
CA MET A 50 -10.54 -2.67 -13.30
C MET A 50 -9.77 -3.91 -13.80
N GLY A 51 -9.99 -5.09 -13.21
CA GLY A 51 -9.35 -6.34 -13.60
C GLY A 51 -7.91 -6.50 -13.09
N VAL A 52 -7.49 -5.70 -12.10
CA VAL A 52 -6.19 -5.86 -11.44
C VAL A 52 -6.16 -7.19 -10.69
N LYS A 53 -5.14 -8.01 -10.98
CA LYS A 53 -4.86 -9.22 -10.21
C LYS A 53 -3.80 -8.91 -9.16
N CYS A 54 -3.93 -9.49 -7.97
CA CYS A 54 -2.94 -9.36 -6.89
C CYS A 54 -2.48 -10.76 -6.49
N ILE A 55 -1.17 -10.99 -6.56
CA ILE A 55 -0.51 -12.24 -6.13
C ILE A 55 0.77 -11.84 -5.40
N ASP A 56 0.95 -12.30 -4.16
CA ASP A 56 2.16 -12.11 -3.35
C ASP A 56 2.70 -10.67 -3.32
N GLY A 57 1.79 -9.69 -3.28
CA GLY A 57 2.15 -8.26 -3.25
C GLY A 57 2.50 -7.65 -4.61
N GLY A 58 2.50 -8.42 -5.69
CA GLY A 58 2.54 -7.94 -7.07
C GLY A 58 1.15 -7.68 -7.62
N TYR A 59 1.00 -6.63 -8.42
CA TYR A 59 -0.26 -6.20 -9.02
C TYR A 59 -0.18 -6.20 -10.54
N TYR A 60 -0.92 -7.08 -11.20
CA TYR A 60 -1.01 -7.08 -12.66
C TYR A 60 -1.92 -5.97 -13.15
N CYS A 61 -1.36 -5.01 -13.88
CA CYS A 61 -2.07 -3.84 -14.40
C CYS A 61 -2.04 -3.87 -15.92
N LYS A 62 -3.22 -3.86 -16.58
CA LYS A 62 -3.33 -3.88 -18.05
C LYS A 62 -3.22 -2.51 -18.70
N ASN A 63 -3.47 -1.44 -17.96
CA ASN A 63 -3.47 -0.08 -18.45
C ASN A 63 -3.03 0.88 -17.34
N GLU A 64 -2.79 2.13 -17.72
CA GLU A 64 -2.32 3.18 -16.81
C GLU A 64 -3.33 3.49 -15.71
N GLN A 65 -4.63 3.48 -16.01
CA GLN A 65 -5.68 3.75 -15.02
C GLN A 65 -5.70 2.70 -13.90
N ALA A 66 -5.51 1.43 -14.26
CA ALA A 66 -5.41 0.33 -13.30
C ALA A 66 -4.17 0.50 -12.40
N LEU A 67 -3.02 0.87 -12.97
CA LEU A 67 -1.82 1.16 -12.19
C LEU A 67 -2.03 2.36 -11.25
N ALA A 68 -2.61 3.45 -11.74
CA ALA A 68 -2.91 4.63 -10.94
C ALA A 68 -3.84 4.31 -9.76
N ALA A 69 -4.87 3.49 -9.98
CA ALA A 69 -5.75 3.02 -8.91
C ALA A 69 -4.99 2.20 -7.86
N VAL A 70 -4.06 1.33 -8.27
CA VAL A 70 -3.21 0.57 -7.35
C VAL A 70 -2.25 1.49 -6.59
N VAL A 71 -1.65 2.47 -7.25
CA VAL A 71 -0.79 3.48 -6.59
C VAL A 71 -1.56 4.20 -5.49
N ILE A 72 -2.77 4.67 -5.78
CA ILE A 72 -3.63 5.33 -4.78
C ILE A 72 -3.99 4.37 -3.65
N MET A 73 -4.39 3.13 -3.98
CA MET A 73 -4.68 2.09 -2.99
C MET A 73 -3.50 1.86 -2.04
N ILE A 74 -2.28 1.75 -2.57
CA ILE A 74 -1.07 1.56 -1.78
C ILE A 74 -0.80 2.79 -0.89
N SER A 75 -0.99 4.01 -1.38
CA SER A 75 -0.83 5.23 -0.56
C SER A 75 -1.72 5.25 0.69
N TYR A 76 -2.95 4.72 0.60
CA TYR A 76 -3.84 4.56 1.74
C TYR A 76 -3.40 3.42 2.65
N LYS A 77 -2.97 2.29 2.07
CA LYS A 77 -2.45 1.12 2.82
C LYS A 77 -1.22 1.46 3.64
N THR A 78 -0.31 2.27 3.10
CA THR A 78 0.95 2.68 3.72
C THR A 78 0.87 4.05 4.36
N GLY A 79 -0.34 4.52 4.69
CA GLY A 79 -0.55 5.75 5.44
C GLY A 79 0.25 5.78 6.73
N ARG A 80 0.61 6.98 7.19
CA ARG A 80 1.47 7.17 8.36
C ARG A 80 0.90 8.21 9.30
N TYR A 81 1.31 8.13 10.56
CA TYR A 81 0.97 9.15 11.55
C TYR A 81 1.77 10.43 11.29
N ASP A 82 1.07 11.54 11.08
CA ASP A 82 1.66 12.87 11.00
C ASP A 82 1.64 13.48 12.41
N TRP A 83 2.83 13.64 13.01
CA TRP A 83 2.99 14.20 14.35
C TRP A 83 2.57 15.67 14.47
N LYS A 84 2.66 16.45 13.38
CA LYS A 84 2.25 17.86 13.37
C LYS A 84 0.72 17.96 13.37
N GLN A 85 0.07 17.14 12.55
CA GLN A 85 -1.39 17.11 12.43
C GLN A 85 -2.07 16.21 13.47
N LYS A 86 -1.29 15.43 14.22
CA LYS A 86 -1.74 14.45 15.22
C LYS A 86 -2.81 13.48 14.68
N LYS A 87 -2.65 13.04 13.43
CA LYS A 87 -3.57 12.13 12.74
C LYS A 87 -2.83 11.28 11.71
N PHE A 88 -3.42 10.15 11.35
CA PHE A 88 -2.97 9.38 10.19
C PHE A 88 -3.33 10.09 8.89
N VAL A 89 -2.37 10.14 7.96
CA VAL A 89 -2.52 10.72 6.63
C VAL A 89 -2.05 9.73 5.57
N LYS A 90 -2.65 9.80 4.37
CA LYS A 90 -2.19 9.02 3.21
C LYS A 90 -0.71 9.33 2.92
N TYR A 91 0.03 8.36 2.41
CA TYR A 91 1.45 8.55 2.10
C TYR A 91 1.75 8.26 0.64
N ASP A 92 1.98 9.34 -0.10
CA ASP A 92 2.04 9.36 -1.57
C ASP A 92 3.44 9.07 -2.14
N ASN A 93 3.98 7.89 -1.85
CA ASN A 93 5.36 7.54 -2.20
C ASN A 93 5.61 7.24 -3.67
N TYR A 94 4.54 6.94 -4.42
CA TYR A 94 4.65 6.32 -5.75
C TYR A 94 4.05 7.18 -6.87
N GLN A 95 3.68 8.44 -6.58
CA GLN A 95 2.95 9.30 -7.53
C GLN A 95 3.72 9.62 -8.82
N ASN A 96 5.06 9.56 -8.80
CA ASN A 96 5.88 9.89 -9.95
C ASN A 96 6.10 8.72 -10.91
N TYR A 97 5.57 7.54 -10.60
CA TYR A 97 5.80 6.37 -11.44
C TYR A 97 4.90 6.37 -12.68
N ARG A 98 5.50 6.04 -13.82
CA ARG A 98 4.81 6.00 -15.12
C ARG A 98 4.53 4.57 -15.53
N PHE A 99 3.35 4.35 -16.10
CA PHE A 99 2.98 3.06 -16.68
C PHE A 99 3.94 2.69 -17.82
N SER A 100 4.49 1.49 -17.74
CA SER A 100 5.48 0.95 -18.68
C SER A 100 4.92 -0.12 -19.63
N GLY A 101 3.61 -0.37 -19.57
CA GLY A 101 2.93 -1.39 -20.35
C GLY A 101 2.28 -2.47 -19.48
N PRO A 102 1.45 -3.36 -20.06
CA PRO A 102 0.77 -4.40 -19.30
C PRO A 102 1.77 -5.33 -18.60
N ASP A 103 1.87 -5.27 -17.28
CA ASP A 103 2.84 -6.05 -16.51
C ASP A 103 2.39 -6.24 -15.04
N TRP A 104 3.10 -7.08 -14.32
CA TRP A 104 3.07 -7.16 -12.87
C TRP A 104 3.93 -6.06 -12.27
N TYR A 105 3.34 -5.23 -11.42
CA TYR A 105 4.01 -4.14 -10.71
C TYR A 105 4.19 -4.48 -9.24
N PHE A 106 5.40 -4.28 -8.73
CA PHE A 106 5.80 -4.52 -7.34
C PHE A 106 6.16 -3.19 -6.68
N PHE A 107 5.61 -2.95 -5.50
CA PHE A 107 5.82 -1.73 -4.72
C PHE A 107 6.88 -2.01 -3.66
N GLU A 108 8.08 -1.48 -3.87
CA GLU A 108 9.25 -1.76 -3.07
C GLU A 108 9.57 -0.61 -2.12
N HIS A 109 9.89 -0.98 -0.89
CA HIS A 109 10.46 -0.10 0.12
C HIS A 109 11.94 -0.49 0.29
N ASP A 110 12.85 0.42 -0.04
CA ASP A 110 14.30 0.23 0.08
C ASP A 110 14.70 0.32 1.57
N ALA A 111 14.34 -0.69 2.36
CA ALA A 111 14.69 -0.78 3.78
C ALA A 111 16.20 -0.95 4.01
N GLY A 112 16.97 -1.32 2.97
CA GLY A 112 18.42 -1.46 3.01
C GLY A 112 19.21 -0.16 2.78
N LYS A 113 18.55 0.97 2.50
CA LYS A 113 19.21 2.26 2.28
C LYS A 113 19.16 3.14 3.53
N PRO A 114 20.20 3.95 3.81
CA PRO A 114 20.16 4.93 4.87
C PRO A 114 19.03 5.95 4.62
N TYR A 115 18.42 6.44 5.70
CA TYR A 115 17.33 7.40 5.62
C TYR A 115 17.73 8.63 4.79
N PRO A 116 16.85 9.15 3.90
CA PRO A 116 15.46 8.73 3.69
C PRO A 116 15.32 7.42 2.90
N TYR A 117 14.40 6.56 3.34
CA TYR A 117 14.09 5.31 2.62
C TYR A 117 13.54 5.60 1.22
N GLY A 118 14.07 4.88 0.24
CA GLY A 118 13.59 4.93 -1.14
C GLY A 118 12.29 4.14 -1.30
N TYR A 119 11.39 4.65 -2.14
CA TYR A 119 10.21 3.92 -2.59
C TYR A 119 10.27 3.83 -4.11
N SER A 120 10.05 2.63 -4.66
CA SER A 120 10.07 2.42 -6.09
C SER A 120 9.01 1.43 -6.52
N ILE A 121 8.55 1.55 -7.76
CA ILE A 121 7.77 0.49 -8.39
C ILE A 121 8.68 -0.19 -9.40
N LYS A 122 8.76 -1.52 -9.35
CA LYS A 122 9.43 -2.32 -10.38
C LYS A 122 8.42 -3.20 -11.08
N SER A 123 8.52 -3.29 -12.41
CA SER A 123 7.73 -4.25 -13.17
C SER A 123 8.42 -5.63 -13.18
N LEU A 124 7.68 -6.71 -13.42
CA LEU A 124 8.28 -8.05 -13.53
C LEU A 124 9.28 -8.12 -14.69
N THR A 125 8.99 -7.44 -15.79
CA THR A 125 9.91 -7.31 -16.92
C THR A 125 11.23 -6.68 -16.49
N GLN A 126 11.19 -5.57 -15.74
CA GLN A 126 12.38 -4.93 -15.20
C GLN A 126 13.17 -5.88 -14.28
N LYS A 127 12.48 -6.56 -13.35
CA LYS A 127 13.13 -7.52 -12.45
C LYS A 127 13.80 -8.68 -13.19
N LYS A 128 13.15 -9.22 -14.22
CA LYS A 128 13.72 -10.29 -15.06
C LYS A 128 14.98 -9.81 -15.79
N GLN A 129 14.95 -8.59 -16.31
CA GLN A 129 16.11 -7.98 -16.97
C GLN A 129 17.27 -7.78 -15.99
N GLU A 130 17.02 -7.19 -14.81
CA GLU A 130 18.03 -7.00 -13.77
C GLU A 130 18.66 -8.33 -13.33
N PHE A 131 17.85 -9.38 -13.20
CA PHE A 131 18.34 -10.73 -12.86
C PHE A 131 19.20 -11.34 -13.98
N ALA A 132 18.77 -11.20 -15.24
CA ALA A 132 19.55 -11.67 -16.38
C ALA A 132 20.90 -10.94 -16.50
N GLU A 133 20.91 -9.62 -16.29
CA GLU A 133 22.15 -8.82 -16.25
C GLU A 133 23.06 -9.20 -15.08
N TRP A 134 22.48 -9.56 -13.94
CA TRP A 134 23.24 -10.08 -12.79
C TRP A 134 23.85 -11.44 -13.09
N LEU A 135 23.11 -12.38 -13.69
CA LEU A 135 23.59 -13.71 -14.06
C LEU A 135 24.77 -13.66 -15.04
N LYS A 136 24.69 -12.81 -16.08
CA LYS A 136 25.76 -12.64 -17.07
C LYS A 136 27.13 -12.35 -16.44
N LYS A 137 27.18 -11.62 -15.32
CA LYS A 137 28.44 -11.29 -14.62
C LYS A 137 29.18 -12.50 -14.06
N TYR A 138 28.48 -13.61 -13.83
CA TYR A 138 29.08 -14.85 -13.36
C TYR A 138 29.37 -15.80 -14.52
N GLU A 139 28.49 -15.86 -15.52
CA GLU A 139 28.69 -16.67 -16.72
C GLU A 139 29.88 -16.19 -17.56
N GLU A 140 30.12 -14.88 -17.67
CA GLU A 140 31.27 -14.30 -18.36
C GLU A 140 32.60 -14.49 -17.60
N LYS A 141 32.54 -14.92 -16.33
CA LYS A 141 33.71 -15.17 -15.48
C LYS A 141 34.01 -16.66 -15.30
N ALA A 142 33.18 -17.55 -15.86
CA ALA A 142 33.36 -19.00 -15.86
C ALA A 142 33.98 -19.48 -17.18
#